data_AF-A0A7C1HW44-F1
#
_entry.id   AF-A0A7C1HW44-F1
#
_cell.length_a   1.000
_cell.length_b   1.000
_cell.length_c   1.000
_cell.angle_alpha   90.00
_cell.angle_beta   90.00
_cell.angle_gamma   90.00
#
_symmetry.space_group_name_H-M   'P 1'
#
loop_
_entity.id
_entity.type
_entity.pdbx_description
1 polymer ?
#
loop_
_entity_poly.entity_id
_entity_poly.type
_entity_poly.pdbx_seq_one_letter_code
_entity_poly.pdbx_strand_id
1 'polypeptide(L)'
;MDNEDLELYMSTVSGPRADVAGEYLAGFFADYDISYTVDTLALLSKVGNEAQVLSVVTAMDDGGPKKFTSNRVSVLNKIRKDGGRWTIYDAEVSKPIKLDEQGNPIGEPAKKDSLLWKLTLPAS
;
A
#
# COMPACT_ATOMS: atom_id res chain seq x y z
N MET A 1 -6.25 -12.56 10.85
CA MET A 1 -4.85 -12.68 10.42
C MET A 1 -4.82 -13.08 8.97
N ASP A 2 -4.37 -12.17 8.10
CA ASP A 2 -3.86 -12.57 6.79
C ASP A 2 -2.67 -13.52 7.00
N ASN A 3 -2.37 -14.40 6.04
CA ASN A 3 -1.43 -15.53 6.23
C ASN A 3 0.05 -15.14 6.49
N GLU A 4 0.39 -13.85 6.68
CA GLU A 4 1.76 -13.35 6.93
C GLU A 4 2.82 -13.98 6.02
N ASP A 5 2.47 -14.21 4.75
CA ASP A 5 3.27 -14.98 3.82
C ASP A 5 4.38 -14.11 3.22
N LEU A 6 5.50 -14.06 3.94
CA LEU A 6 6.68 -13.31 3.55
C LEU A 6 7.25 -13.80 2.21
N GLU A 7 7.27 -15.11 1.98
CA GLU A 7 7.81 -15.68 0.74
C GLU A 7 6.97 -15.24 -0.46
N LEU A 8 5.64 -15.33 -0.35
CA LEU A 8 4.73 -14.86 -1.38
C LEU A 8 4.90 -13.36 -1.61
N TYR A 9 4.98 -12.54 -0.56
CA TYR A 9 5.22 -11.11 -0.70
C TYR A 9 6.54 -10.84 -1.45
N MET A 10 7.62 -11.50 -1.05
CA MET A 10 8.93 -11.35 -1.67
C MET A 10 8.92 -11.77 -3.15
N SER A 11 8.05 -12.70 -3.55
CA SER A 11 7.86 -13.08 -4.96
C SER A 11 7.23 -11.98 -5.83
N THR A 12 6.67 -10.94 -5.22
CA THR A 12 5.99 -9.81 -5.90
C THR A 12 6.83 -8.54 -5.97
N VAL A 13 8.00 -8.48 -5.32
CA VAL A 13 8.89 -7.31 -5.31
C VAL A 13 10.20 -7.61 -6.04
N SER A 14 10.88 -6.57 -6.55
CA SER A 14 12.14 -6.71 -7.26
C SER A 14 13.02 -5.46 -7.16
N GLY A 15 14.27 -5.56 -7.61
CA GLY A 15 15.23 -4.46 -7.57
C GLY A 15 15.70 -4.14 -6.14
N PRO A 16 16.31 -2.96 -5.91
CA PRO A 16 16.89 -2.59 -4.61
C PRO A 16 15.90 -2.59 -3.43
N ARG A 17 14.59 -2.50 -3.73
CA ARG A 17 13.54 -2.58 -2.71
C ARG A 17 13.41 -3.98 -2.12
N ALA A 18 13.67 -5.02 -2.92
CA ALA A 18 13.55 -6.41 -2.46
C ALA A 18 14.55 -6.74 -1.35
N ASP A 19 15.77 -6.17 -1.41
CA ASP A 19 16.84 -6.46 -0.44
C ASP A 19 16.46 -6.09 1.00
N VAL A 20 15.63 -5.07 1.17
CA VAL A 20 15.23 -4.56 2.49
C VAL A 20 13.77 -4.85 2.85
N ALA A 21 12.90 -5.11 1.87
CA ALA A 21 11.47 -5.22 2.13
C ALA A 21 11.11 -6.43 3.01
N GLY A 22 11.88 -7.53 2.88
CA GLY A 22 11.63 -8.74 3.68
C GLY A 22 11.85 -8.52 5.17
N GLU A 23 12.97 -7.90 5.55
CA GLU A 23 13.29 -7.63 6.96
C GLU A 23 12.30 -6.66 7.59
N TYR A 24 11.93 -5.60 6.87
CA TYR A 24 10.92 -4.64 7.36
C TYR A 24 9.56 -5.30 7.56
N LEU A 25 9.12 -6.14 6.62
CA LEU A 25 7.82 -6.79 6.71
C LEU A 25 7.80 -7.85 7.82
N ALA A 26 8.86 -8.64 7.96
CA ALA A 26 8.99 -9.61 9.04
C ALA A 26 8.96 -8.94 10.42
N GLY A 27 9.69 -7.84 10.60
CA GLY A 27 9.66 -7.06 11.84
C GLY A 27 8.28 -6.45 12.10
N PHE A 28 7.58 -6.05 11.03
CA PHE A 28 6.23 -5.50 11.12
C PHE A 28 5.21 -6.55 11.60
N PHE A 29 5.24 -7.77 11.05
CA PHE A 29 4.39 -8.89 11.50
C PHE A 29 4.68 -9.30 12.95
N ALA A 30 5.94 -9.28 13.36
CA ALA A 30 6.31 -9.62 14.74
C ALA A 30 5.79 -8.59 15.78
N ASP A 31 5.67 -7.33 15.36
CA ASP A 31 5.38 -6.21 16.26
C ASP A 31 3.89 -5.85 16.34
N TYR A 32 3.15 -6.02 15.25
CA TYR A 32 1.78 -5.50 15.10
C TYR A 32 0.84 -6.58 14.60
N ASP A 33 -0.35 -6.63 15.21
CA ASP A 33 -1.49 -7.36 14.65
C ASP A 33 -2.38 -6.34 13.95
N ILE A 34 -2.53 -6.48 12.63
CA ILE A 34 -3.29 -5.55 11.81
C ILE A 34 -4.22 -6.28 10.86
N SER A 35 -5.39 -5.69 10.61
CA SER A 35 -6.20 -6.04 9.43
C SER A 35 -5.85 -5.10 8.28
N TYR A 36 -5.63 -5.69 7.10
CA TYR A 36 -5.22 -4.96 5.90
C TYR A 36 -6.23 -5.17 4.77
N THR A 37 -6.81 -4.08 4.27
CA THR A 37 -7.73 -4.12 3.11
C THR A 37 -7.21 -3.29 1.96
N VAL A 38 -7.32 -3.85 0.75
CA VAL A 38 -7.17 -3.09 -0.50
C VAL A 38 -8.54 -2.54 -0.87
N ASP A 39 -8.76 -1.26 -0.57
CA ASP A 39 -10.02 -0.56 -0.83
C ASP A 39 -10.22 -0.29 -2.33
N THR A 40 -9.13 0.06 -3.02
CA THR A 40 -9.12 0.40 -4.45
C THR A 40 -7.90 -0.19 -5.12
N LEU A 41 -8.08 -0.68 -6.34
CA LEU A 41 -7.00 -1.04 -7.24
C LEU A 41 -7.33 -0.56 -8.66
N ALA A 42 -6.48 0.30 -9.23
CA ALA A 42 -6.71 0.90 -10.54
C ALA A 42 -5.44 0.91 -11.40
N LEU A 43 -5.52 0.37 -12.61
CA LEU A 43 -4.46 0.52 -13.62
C LEU A 43 -4.54 1.93 -14.21
N LEU A 44 -3.51 2.75 -13.96
CA LEU A 44 -3.44 4.12 -14.48
C LEU A 44 -2.83 4.17 -15.87
N SER A 45 -1.77 3.40 -16.11
CA SER A 45 -1.10 3.33 -17.39
C SER A 45 -0.38 2.00 -17.59
N LYS A 46 -0.19 1.61 -18.85
CA LYS A 46 0.61 0.45 -19.25
C LYS A 46 1.29 0.74 -20.58
N VAL A 47 2.61 0.60 -20.63
CA VAL A 47 3.42 0.76 -21.84
C VAL A 47 4.38 -0.43 -21.92
N GLY A 48 4.15 -1.32 -22.90
CA GLY A 48 4.94 -2.54 -23.05
C GLY A 48 4.94 -3.39 -21.78
N ASN A 49 6.13 -3.54 -21.19
CA ASN A 49 6.38 -4.33 -19.98
C ASN A 49 6.39 -3.48 -18.70
N GLU A 50 5.88 -2.25 -18.73
CA GLU A 50 5.77 -1.40 -17.55
C GLU A 50 4.34 -0.93 -17.35
N ALA A 51 3.93 -0.77 -16.09
CA ALA A 51 2.63 -0.24 -15.73
C ALA A 51 2.67 0.54 -14.42
N GLN A 52 1.69 1.43 -14.26
CA GLN A 52 1.43 2.16 -13.03
C GLN A 52 0.07 1.75 -12.48
N VAL A 53 0.06 1.29 -11.23
CA VAL A 53 -1.14 0.83 -10.55
C VAL A 53 -1.32 1.64 -9.28
N LEU A 54 -2.45 2.32 -9.16
CA LEU A 54 -2.86 2.95 -7.92
C LEU A 54 -3.53 1.90 -7.02
N SER A 55 -3.09 1.85 -5.78
CA SER A 55 -3.77 1.11 -4.71
C SER A 55 -4.17 2.08 -3.61
N VAL A 56 -5.36 1.90 -3.04
CA VAL A 56 -5.75 2.50 -1.76
C VAL A 56 -5.88 1.39 -0.77
N VAL A 57 -5.22 1.55 0.38
CA VAL A 57 -5.17 0.50 1.39
C VAL A 57 -5.49 1.10 2.75
N THR A 58 -6.25 0.35 3.52
CA THR A 58 -6.58 0.64 4.91
C THR A 58 -5.90 -0.41 5.79
N ALA A 59 -5.19 0.06 6.81
CA ALA A 59 -4.61 -0.79 7.86
C ALA A 59 -5.23 -0.39 9.21
N MET A 60 -5.84 -1.35 9.89
CA MET A 60 -6.46 -1.16 11.21
C MET A 60 -5.68 -1.95 12.26
N ASP A 61 -5.47 -1.36 13.43
CA ASP A 61 -4.90 -2.01 14.60
C ASP A 61 -5.88 -3.04 15.18
N ASP A 62 -5.48 -4.31 15.27
CA ASP A 62 -6.31 -5.41 15.77
C ASP A 62 -5.89 -5.87 17.19
N GLY A 63 -4.98 -5.14 17.86
CA GLY A 63 -4.64 -5.34 19.27
C GLY A 63 -3.40 -6.21 19.53
N GLY A 64 -2.35 -6.04 18.71
CA GLY A 64 -1.09 -6.77 18.83
C GLY A 64 -0.16 -6.30 19.97
N PRO A 65 1.08 -6.85 20.05
CA PRO A 65 2.05 -6.55 21.10
C PRO A 65 2.42 -5.07 21.20
N LYS A 66 2.41 -4.36 20.07
CA LYS A 66 2.58 -2.92 19.99
C LYS A 66 1.34 -2.28 19.38
N LYS A 67 1.03 -1.07 19.82
CA LYS A 67 -0.07 -0.28 19.28
C LYS A 67 0.29 0.26 17.91
N PHE A 68 -0.50 -0.08 16.89
CA PHE A 68 -0.41 0.53 15.58
C PHE A 68 -1.32 1.77 15.49
N THR A 69 -0.92 2.76 14.67
CA THR A 69 -1.81 3.88 14.34
C THR A 69 -2.56 3.54 13.06
N SER A 70 -3.83 3.14 13.20
CA SER A 70 -4.72 2.87 12.07
C SER A 70 -4.66 4.00 11.04
N ASN A 71 -4.50 3.63 9.79
CA ASN A 71 -4.32 4.60 8.72
C ASN A 71 -4.80 4.11 7.35
N ARG A 72 -5.06 5.08 6.46
CA ARG A 72 -5.28 4.87 5.04
C ARG A 72 -4.18 5.56 4.24
N VAL A 73 -3.64 4.86 3.26
CA VAL A 73 -2.65 5.40 2.32
C VAL A 73 -3.04 5.11 0.89
N SER A 74 -2.56 5.94 -0.03
CA SER A 74 -2.51 5.63 -1.46
C SER A 74 -1.10 5.26 -1.85
N VAL A 75 -0.99 4.26 -2.71
CA VAL A 75 0.29 3.77 -3.22
C VAL A 75 0.25 3.79 -4.73
N LEU A 76 1.14 4.56 -5.35
CA LEU A 76 1.41 4.47 -6.78
C LEU A 76 2.50 3.43 -6.99
N ASN A 77 2.09 2.22 -7.34
CA ASN A 77 3.00 1.12 -7.65
C ASN A 77 3.47 1.23 -9.09
N LYS A 78 4.78 1.24 -9.29
CA LYS A 78 5.40 1.04 -10.60
C LYS A 78 5.79 -0.43 -10.71
N ILE A 79 5.17 -1.10 -11.66
CA ILE A 79 5.37 -2.53 -11.89
C ILE A 79 6.04 -2.77 -13.24
N ARG A 80 6.90 -3.80 -13.29
CA ARG A 80 7.58 -4.23 -14.50
C ARG A 80 7.35 -5.71 -14.71
N LYS A 81 7.18 -6.11 -15.98
CA LYS A 81 7.12 -7.50 -16.39
C LYS A 81 8.51 -7.99 -16.79
N ASP A 82 9.01 -8.99 -16.08
CA ASP A 82 10.24 -9.71 -16.42
C ASP A 82 10.02 -11.22 -16.27
N GLY A 83 10.56 -12.02 -17.18
CA GLY A 83 10.38 -13.48 -17.16
C GLY A 83 8.92 -13.95 -17.14
N GLY A 84 7.99 -13.15 -17.67
CA GLY A 84 6.55 -13.46 -17.65
C GLY A 84 5.79 -13.01 -16.38
N ARG A 85 6.48 -12.54 -15.34
CA ARG A 85 5.92 -12.14 -14.05
C ARG A 85 5.96 -10.61 -13.88
N TRP A 86 4.90 -10.05 -13.31
CA TRP A 86 4.90 -8.65 -12.89
C TRP A 86 5.39 -8.54 -11.46
N THR A 87 6.32 -7.63 -11.21
CA THR A 87 6.83 -7.31 -9.88
C THR A 87 6.80 -5.81 -9.65
N ILE A 88 6.61 -5.41 -8.40
CA ILE A 88 6.74 -4.03 -7.93
C ILE A 88 8.24 -3.73 -7.84
N TYR A 89 8.72 -2.79 -8.65
CA TYR A 89 10.12 -2.35 -8.61
C TYR A 89 10.29 -0.99 -7.93
N ASP A 90 9.22 -0.20 -7.86
CA ASP A 90 9.17 1.08 -7.16
C ASP A 90 7.73 1.35 -6.67
N ALA A 91 7.60 2.10 -5.58
CA ALA A 91 6.31 2.49 -5.06
C ALA A 91 6.41 3.82 -4.31
N GLU A 92 5.54 4.75 -4.68
CA GLU A 92 5.38 6.05 -4.02
C GLU A 92 4.17 5.99 -3.10
N VAL A 93 4.39 6.26 -1.80
CA VAL A 93 3.35 6.19 -0.77
C VAL A 93 2.94 7.60 -0.38
N SER A 94 1.63 7.87 -0.35
CA SER A 94 1.11 9.16 0.09
C SER A 94 1.33 9.37 1.59
N LYS A 95 1.18 10.62 2.04
CA LYS A 95 1.06 10.90 3.48
C LYS A 95 -0.12 10.08 4.06
N PRO A 96 0.06 9.38 5.19
CA PRO A 96 -1.02 8.62 5.82
C PRO A 96 -2.13 9.51 6.36
N ILE A 97 -3.37 9.07 6.15
CA ILE A 97 -4.57 9.60 6.82
C ILE A 97 -4.81 8.74 8.05
N LYS A 98 -4.76 9.31 9.24
CA LYS A 98 -5.05 8.59 10.49
C LYS A 98 -6.52 8.23 10.56
N LEU A 99 -6.84 7.07 11.11
CA LEU A 99 -8.21 6.59 11.27
C LEU A 99 -8.55 6.36 12.74
N ASP A 100 -9.82 6.51 13.09
CA ASP A 100 -10.38 6.04 14.36
C ASP A 100 -10.64 4.53 14.33
N GLU A 101 -11.12 3.99 15.45
CA GLU A 101 -11.42 2.56 15.61
C GLU A 101 -12.54 2.08 14.67
N GLN A 102 -13.34 2.99 14.12
CA GLN A 102 -14.41 2.69 13.17
C GLN A 102 -13.95 2.89 11.71
N GLY A 103 -12.68 3.23 11.48
CA GLY A 103 -12.12 3.44 10.15
C GLY A 103 -12.42 4.81 9.53
N ASN A 104 -12.90 5.78 10.34
CA ASN A 104 -13.15 7.14 9.88
C ASN A 104 -11.88 8.00 10.01
N PRO A 105 -11.61 8.90 9.05
CA PRO A 105 -10.48 9.83 9.14
C PRO A 105 -10.51 10.71 10.40
N ILE A 106 -9.36 10.80 11.09
CA ILE A 106 -9.12 11.72 12.21
C ILE A 106 -8.31 12.93 11.71
N GLY A 107 -8.82 14.13 11.98
CA GLY A 107 -8.20 15.40 11.58
C GLY A 107 -8.68 15.92 10.23
N GLU A 108 -8.14 17.06 9.76
CA GLU A 108 -8.52 17.57 8.44
C GLU A 108 -8.03 16.61 7.34
N PRO A 109 -8.90 16.18 6.41
CA PRO A 109 -8.44 15.45 5.22
C PRO A 109 -7.43 16.34 4.50
N ALA A 110 -6.29 15.78 4.09
CA ALA A 110 -5.26 16.49 3.33
C ALA A 110 -5.87 17.02 2.01
N LYS A 111 -6.44 18.23 2.07
CA LYS A 111 -7.49 18.70 1.17
C LYS A 111 -7.00 19.15 -0.22
N LYS A 112 -5.70 19.07 -0.54
CA LYS A 112 -5.19 19.62 -1.82
C LYS A 112 -4.09 18.84 -2.54
N ASP A 113 -3.34 17.97 -1.86
CA ASP A 113 -2.16 17.33 -2.45
C ASP A 113 -2.25 15.80 -2.58
N SER A 114 -3.37 15.18 -2.20
CA SER A 114 -3.52 13.74 -2.38
C SER A 114 -3.79 13.41 -3.86
N LEU A 115 -3.04 12.45 -4.40
CA LEU A 115 -3.29 11.87 -5.73
C LEU A 115 -4.75 11.41 -5.90
N LEU A 116 -5.40 11.03 -4.80
CA LEU A 116 -6.82 10.70 -4.76
C LEU A 116 -7.72 11.87 -5.16
N TRP A 117 -7.47 13.09 -4.66
CA TRP A 117 -8.30 14.25 -5.01
C TRP A 117 -8.29 14.55 -6.51
N LYS A 118 -7.14 14.34 -7.17
CA LYS A 118 -7.00 14.56 -8.63
C LYS A 118 -7.67 13.47 -9.47
N LEU A 119 -7.88 12.27 -8.92
CA LEU A 119 -8.46 11.13 -9.64
C LEU A 119 -9.95 10.91 -9.35
N THR A 120 -10.51 11.57 -8.32
CA THR A 120 -11.94 11.49 -7.96
C THR A 120 -12.79 12.63 -8.51
N LEU A 121 -12.22 13.59 -9.24
CA LEU A 121 -13.01 14.61 -9.92
C LEU A 121 -13.58 14.01 -11.21
N PRO A 122 -14.91 14.04 -11.44
CA PRO A 122 -15.44 13.79 -12.77
C PRO A 122 -14.80 14.82 -13.72
N ALA A 123 -14.34 14.35 -14.89
CA ALA A 123 -13.87 15.25 -15.94
C ALA A 123 -14.99 16.26 -16.24
N SER A 124 -14.72 17.53 -15.96
CA SER A 124 -15.56 18.67 -16.35
C SER A 124 -15.37 19.00 -17.82
#